data_AF-R7HKW5-F1
#
_entry.id   AF-R7HKW5-F1
#
_cell.length_a   1.000
_cell.length_b   1.000
_cell.length_c   1.000
_cell.angle_alpha   90.00
_cell.angle_beta   90.00
_cell.angle_gamma   90.00
#
_symmetry.space_group_name_H-M   'P 1'
#
loop_
_entity.id
_entity.type
_entity.pdbx_description
1 polymer ?
#
loop_
_entity_poly.entity_id
_entity_poly.type
_entity_poly.pdbx_seq_one_letter_code
_entity_poly.pdbx_strand_id
1 'polypeptide(L)' 'MVNIVKKIVPESRYYLKCPYEMTPTRIVVHNTANDAPARNEISYMTNNDYETSFHYAVDDKEIVQGLPENRNGWHAGK' A
#
# COMPACT_ATOMS: atom_id res chain seq x y z
N MET A 1 7.38 -19.40 -5.47
CA MET A 1 6.41 -18.53 -4.75
C MET A 1 7.21 -17.41 -4.11
N VAL A 2 6.75 -16.16 -4.22
CA VAL A 2 7.46 -14.99 -3.65
C VAL A 2 6.92 -14.73 -2.24
N ASN A 3 7.79 -14.38 -1.30
CA ASN A 3 7.39 -14.08 0.07
C ASN A 3 6.63 -12.75 0.15
N ILE A 4 5.54 -12.73 0.91
CA ILE A 4 4.77 -11.51 1.23
C ILE A 4 5.06 -11.11 2.67
N VAL A 5 5.66 -9.93 2.85
CA VAL A 5 5.96 -9.35 4.15
C VAL A 5 4.89 -8.34 4.53
N LYS A 6 4.24 -8.54 5.68
CA LYS A 6 3.20 -7.64 6.18
C LYS A 6 3.81 -6.51 7.00
N LYS A 7 3.66 -5.28 6.52
CA LYS A 7 4.00 -4.02 7.20
C LYS A 7 2.77 -3.10 7.20
N ILE A 8 1.67 -3.62 7.75
CA ILE A 8 0.39 -2.93 7.77
C ILE A 8 0.54 -1.61 8.54
N VAL A 9 0.04 -0.53 7.95
CA VAL A 9 0.00 0.80 8.58
C VAL A 9 -0.72 0.71 9.93
N PRO A 10 -0.27 1.42 10.98
CA PRO A 10 -0.97 1.43 12.26
C PRO A 10 -2.43 1.89 12.10
N GLU A 11 -3.35 1.29 12.85
CA GLU A 11 -4.78 1.64 12.82
C GLU A 11 -5.02 3.13 13.13
N SER A 12 -4.17 3.74 13.95
CA SER A 12 -4.20 5.18 14.25
C SER A 12 -4.01 6.08 13.02
N ARG A 13 -3.57 5.53 11.87
CA ARG A 13 -3.45 6.25 10.59
C ARG A 13 -4.47 5.81 9.55
N TYR A 14 -5.39 4.89 9.86
CA TYR A 14 -6.42 4.44 8.92
C TYR A 14 -7.29 5.59 8.44
N TYR A 15 -7.61 6.55 9.31
CA TYR A 15 -8.39 7.74 8.94
C TYR A 15 -7.81 8.50 7.75
N LEU A 16 -6.48 8.47 7.59
CA LEU A 16 -5.76 9.13 6.51
C LEU A 16 -5.49 8.18 5.33
N LYS A 17 -5.02 6.96 5.62
CA LYS A 17 -4.47 6.05 4.60
C LYS A 17 -5.48 5.11 3.98
N CYS A 18 -6.51 4.72 4.71
CA CYS A 18 -7.48 3.73 4.28
C CYS A 18 -8.77 3.84 5.11
N PRO A 19 -9.51 4.96 5.05
CA PRO A 19 -10.61 5.23 5.99
C PRO A 19 -11.84 4.32 5.80
N TYR A 20 -12.01 3.69 4.64
CA TYR A 20 -13.21 2.94 4.30
C TYR A 20 -12.96 1.44 4.21
N GLU A 21 -13.94 0.66 4.65
CA GLU A 21 -14.00 -0.77 4.35
C GLU A 21 -14.24 -1.00 2.86
N MET A 22 -13.74 -2.12 2.34
CA MET A 22 -13.80 -2.46 0.94
C MET A 22 -13.99 -3.97 0.77
N THR A 23 -14.90 -4.37 -0.12
CA THR A 23 -14.88 -5.70 -0.73
C THR A 23 -14.19 -5.58 -2.09
N PRO A 24 -12.95 -6.09 -2.26
CA PRO A 24 -12.20 -5.90 -3.49
C PRO A 24 -12.91 -6.57 -4.68
N THR A 25 -13.04 -5.84 -5.80
CA THR A 25 -13.67 -6.35 -7.05
C THR A 25 -12.70 -6.46 -8.23
N ARG A 26 -11.51 -5.86 -8.11
CA ARG A 26 -10.50 -5.79 -9.17
C ARG A 26 -9.12 -5.50 -8.59
N ILE A 27 -8.10 -5.75 -9.39
CA ILE A 27 -6.70 -5.40 -9.10
C ILE A 27 -6.31 -4.22 -10.01
N VAL A 28 -5.61 -3.23 -9.47
CA VAL A 28 -5.08 -2.09 -10.21
C VAL A 28 -3.56 -2.12 -10.11
N VAL A 29 -2.88 -2.11 -11.26
CA VAL A 29 -1.43 -2.17 -11.35
C VAL A 29 -0.88 -0.77 -11.65
N HIS A 30 0.14 -0.36 -10.90
CA HIS A 30 0.88 0.89 -11.07
C HIS A 30 2.37 0.62 -11.14
N ASN A 31 3.12 1.57 -11.72
CA ASN A 31 4.57 1.64 -11.60
C ASN A 31 4.93 2.87 -10.77
N THR A 32 5.90 2.75 -9.87
CA THR A 32 6.31 3.82 -8.94
C THR A 32 6.90 5.03 -9.63
N ALA A 33 7.39 4.87 -10.87
CA ALA A 33 8.24 5.84 -11.56
C ALA A 33 9.46 6.28 -10.71
N ASN A 34 9.94 5.36 -9.86
CA ASN A 34 11.01 5.56 -8.90
C ASN A 34 11.86 4.28 -8.78
N ASP A 35 13.11 4.42 -8.38
CA ASP A 35 14.06 3.30 -8.18
C ASP A 35 14.34 3.09 -6.69
N ALA A 36 13.30 2.69 -5.95
CA ALA A 36 13.39 2.39 -4.53
C ALA A 36 12.85 0.97 -4.23
N PRO A 37 13.43 0.26 -3.23
CA PRO A 37 12.92 -1.05 -2.82
C PRO A 37 11.47 -1.00 -2.32
N ALA A 38 10.76 -2.12 -2.43
CA ALA A 38 9.36 -2.24 -1.98
C ALA A 38 9.17 -1.87 -0.50
N ARG A 39 10.16 -2.20 0.35
CA ARG A 39 10.17 -1.80 1.77
C ARG A 39 10.19 -0.29 1.96
N ASN A 40 10.90 0.44 1.11
CA ASN A 40 11.03 1.88 1.19
C ASN A 40 9.75 2.55 0.72
N GLU A 41 9.15 2.07 -0.36
CA GLU A 41 7.86 2.55 -0.86
C GLU A 41 6.76 2.41 0.21
N ILE A 42 6.66 1.25 0.86
CA ILE A 42 5.70 1.05 1.96
C ILE A 42 6.07 1.90 3.17
N SER A 43 7.33 1.96 3.59
CA SER A 43 7.76 2.77 4.74
C SER A 43 7.48 4.26 4.53
N TYR A 44 7.70 4.79 3.32
CA TYR A 44 7.35 6.15 2.99
C TYR A 44 5.84 6.36 3.03
N MET A 45 5.08 5.49 2.35
CA MET A 45 3.63 5.58 2.25
C MET A 45 2.95 5.53 3.61
N THR A 46 3.40 4.68 4.54
CA THR A 46 2.77 4.55 5.86
C THR A 46 3.10 5.70 6.79
N ASN A 47 4.28 6.33 6.66
CA ASN A 47 4.74 7.38 7.58
C ASN A 47 4.44 8.82 7.14
N ASN A 48 4.22 9.07 5.86
CA ASN A 48 3.91 10.43 5.38
C ASN A 48 2.44 10.82 5.62
N ASP A 49 2.14 12.12 5.63
CA ASP A 49 0.81 12.67 5.93
C ASP A 49 -0.06 12.95 4.69
N TYR A 50 0.21 12.29 3.56
CA TYR A 50 -0.57 12.44 2.33
C TYR A 50 -1.71 11.41 2.20
N GLU A 51 -2.81 11.81 1.55
CA GLU A 51 -3.88 10.92 1.07
C GLU A 51 -3.45 10.22 -0.22
N THR A 52 -2.32 9.51 -0.15
CA THR A 52 -1.82 8.62 -1.20
C THR A 52 -1.40 7.31 -0.55
N SER A 53 -1.98 6.20 -0.98
CA SER A 53 -1.75 4.89 -0.37
C SER A 53 -2.08 3.73 -1.31
N PHE A 54 -1.39 2.60 -1.12
CA PHE A 54 -1.52 1.40 -1.94
C PHE A 54 -1.32 0.13 -1.10
N HIS A 55 -1.95 -0.97 -1.50
CA HIS A 55 -1.93 -2.21 -0.71
C HIS A 55 -0.59 -2.93 -0.72
N TYR A 56 0.08 -2.96 -1.87
CA TYR A 56 1.29 -3.74 -2.09
C TYR A 56 2.33 -2.93 -2.87
N ALA A 57 3.60 -3.06 -2.48
CA ALA A 57 4.75 -2.76 -3.32
C ALA A 57 5.48 -4.06 -3.65
N VAL A 58 6.02 -4.17 -4.86
CA VAL A 58 6.70 -5.36 -5.37
C VAL A 58 8.04 -4.93 -5.97
N ASP A 59 9.11 -5.63 -5.60
CA ASP A 59 10.44 -5.46 -6.20
C ASP A 59 11.02 -6.81 -6.65
N ASP A 60 12.31 -6.84 -6.98
CA ASP A 60 13.04 -8.02 -7.45
C ASP A 60 13.23 -9.11 -6.38
N LYS A 61 12.93 -8.82 -5.10
CA LYS A 61 13.21 -9.69 -3.96
C LYS A 61 11.96 -10.12 -3.21
N GLU A 62 11.00 -9.22 -3.03
CA GLU A 62 9.85 -9.46 -2.17
C GLU A 62 8.60 -8.66 -2.55
N ILE A 63 7.49 -9.02 -1.91
CA ILE A 63 6.25 -8.25 -1.91
C ILE A 63 6.04 -7.72 -0.50
N VAL A 64 5.76 -6.42 -0.37
CA VAL A 64 5.48 -5.79 0.94
C VAL A 64 4.06 -5.27 0.96
N GLN A 65 3.25 -5.74 1.91
CA GLN A 65 1.87 -5.31 2.13
C GLN A 65 1.81 -4.16 3.13
N GLY A 66 1.23 -3.01 2.75
CA GLY A 66 1.10 -1.82 3.60
C GLY A 66 -0.32 -1.56 4.11
N LEU A 67 -1.35 -2.03 3.41
CA LEU A 67 -2.75 -1.84 3.81
C LEU A 67 -3.49 -3.18 3.90
N PRO A 68 -4.50 -3.31 4.77
CA PRO A 68 -5.42 -4.44 4.75
C PRO A 68 -6.20 -4.49 3.43
N GLU A 69 -6.45 -5.69 2.88
CA GLU A 69 -7.16 -5.86 1.61
C GLU A 69 -8.66 -5.57 1.70
N ASN A 70 -9.22 -5.59 2.92
CA ASN A 70 -10.60 -5.23 3.20
C ASN A 70 -10.79 -3.74 3.47
N ARG A 71 -9.81 -2.89 3.11
CA ARG A 71 -9.88 -1.43 3.23
C ARG A 71 -9.41 -0.76 1.94
N ASN A 72 -9.91 0.44 1.66
CA ASN A 72 -9.53 1.18 0.46
C ASN A 72 -8.07 1.67 0.50
N GLY A 73 -7.60 2.22 -0.61
CA GLY A 73 -6.39 3.03 -0.68
C GLY A 73 -6.59 4.20 -1.64
N TRP A 74 -5.71 5.20 -1.57
CA TRP A 74 -5.74 6.41 -2.38
C TRP A 74 -4.69 6.35 -3.49
N HIS A 75 -4.97 5.60 -4.55
CA HIS A 75 -4.03 5.43 -5.68
C HIS A 75 -4.69 5.58 -7.05
N ALA A 76 -6.03 5.63 -7.12
CA ALA A 76 -6.77 5.57 -8.38
C ALA A 76 -7.13 6.96 -8.94
N GLY A 77 -6.94 8.04 -8.17
CA GLY A 77 -7.21 9.41 -8.60
C GLY A 77 -8.69 9.73 -8.85
N LYS A 78 -9.61 8.97 -8.26
CA LYS A 78 -11.06 9.14 -8.34
C LYS A 78 -11.74 8.78 -7.02
#